data_AF-A0A0Q9NMS7-F1
#
_entry.id   AF-A0A0Q9NMS7-F1
#
_cell.length_a   1.000
_cell.length_b   1.000
_cell.length_c   1.000
_cell.angle_alpha   90.00
_cell.angle_beta   90.00
_cell.angle_gamma   90.00
#
_symmetry.space_group_name_H-M   'P 1'
#
loop_
_entity.id
_entity.type
_entity.pdbx_description
1 polymer ?
#
loop_
_entity_poly.entity_id
_entity_poly.type
_entity_poly.pdbx_seq_one_letter_code
_entity_poly.pdbx_strand_id
1 'polypeptide(L)'
;MGEGKRGKPRGELERLEIFEQLAGEYFRMAALFPPAGAAGADTTAVDDEQRHWVDLFRAALLRKFIVRDEHVSLKLVVRALRRCNVSSDRRLADGADEIERLFTPEMVQGRQHAASEPVAAGPDRFEDVLYGRLLHGDADRFHRSGWAGDRGRLEAALAGRFEAERALSRALEVVRDGFARGLLRPPG
;
A
#
# COMPACT_ATOMS: atom_id res chain seq x y z
N MET A 1 -25.64 -8.12 11.23
CA MET A 1 -25.18 -9.45 10.77
C MET A 1 -23.79 -9.27 10.18
N GLY A 2 -22.80 -10.04 10.64
CA GLY A 2 -21.37 -9.72 10.46
C GLY A 2 -20.83 -10.01 9.06
N GLU A 3 -20.56 -8.94 8.30
CA GLU A 3 -19.85 -8.99 7.02
C GLU A 3 -18.34 -9.27 7.17
N GLY A 4 -17.79 -9.16 8.39
CA GLY A 4 -16.36 -9.31 8.68
C GLY A 4 -15.76 -10.72 8.49
N LYS A 5 -16.48 -11.67 7.87
CA LYS A 5 -16.00 -13.04 7.61
C LYS A 5 -15.85 -13.42 6.14
N ARG A 6 -16.39 -12.65 5.17
CA ARG A 6 -16.22 -13.00 3.74
C ARG A 6 -14.89 -12.44 3.23
N GLY A 7 -14.12 -13.27 2.53
CA GLY A 7 -12.86 -12.86 1.86
C GLY A 7 -11.60 -12.81 2.73
N LYS A 8 -11.69 -13.01 4.05
CA LYS A 8 -10.51 -13.03 4.93
C LYS A 8 -9.65 -14.28 4.67
N PRO A 9 -8.30 -14.16 4.67
CA PRO A 9 -7.42 -15.32 4.70
C PRO A 9 -7.76 -16.25 5.89
N ARG A 10 -7.81 -17.56 5.62
CA ARG A 10 -8.00 -18.69 6.52
C ARG A 10 -6.95 -18.75 7.62
N GLY A 11 -5.75 -18.22 7.38
CA GLY A 11 -4.65 -18.19 8.34
C GLY A 11 -3.59 -17.13 8.03
N GLU A 12 -2.59 -17.02 8.91
CA GLU A 12 -1.48 -16.09 8.72
C GLU A 12 -0.55 -16.51 7.58
N LEU A 13 -0.33 -17.82 7.39
CA LEU A 13 0.47 -18.31 6.27
C LEU A 13 -0.19 -17.98 4.93
N GLU A 14 -1.48 -18.27 4.78
CA GLU A 14 -2.23 -17.93 3.55
C GLU A 14 -2.26 -16.41 3.31
N ARG A 15 -2.29 -15.59 4.37
CA ARG A 15 -2.13 -14.14 4.23
C ARG A 15 -0.79 -13.77 3.59
N LEU A 16 0.29 -14.42 3.99
CA LEU A 16 1.63 -14.19 3.42
C LEU A 16 1.70 -14.67 1.96
N GLU A 17 1.07 -15.79 1.62
CA GLU A 17 0.98 -16.31 0.24
C GLU A 17 0.22 -15.34 -0.68
N ILE A 18 -0.96 -14.87 -0.24
CA ILE A 18 -1.75 -13.89 -1.00
C ILE A 18 -0.98 -12.58 -1.12
N PHE A 19 -0.35 -12.11 -0.04
CA PHE A 19 0.47 -10.91 -0.06
C PHE A 19 1.62 -11.02 -1.07
N GLU A 20 2.37 -12.12 -1.07
CA GLU A 20 3.50 -12.35 -1.97
C GLU A 20 3.07 -12.24 -3.44
N GLN A 21 1.95 -12.87 -3.79
CA GLN A 21 1.41 -12.84 -5.15
C GLN A 21 0.98 -11.42 -5.55
N LEU A 22 0.16 -10.77 -4.72
CA LEU A 22 -0.38 -9.44 -5.02
C LEU A 22 0.71 -8.36 -5.06
N ALA A 23 1.65 -8.37 -4.11
CA ALA A 23 2.77 -7.43 -4.11
C ALA A 23 3.73 -7.72 -5.28
N GLY A 24 3.93 -9.00 -5.61
CA GLY A 24 4.69 -9.40 -6.79
C GLY A 24 4.07 -8.90 -8.09
N GLU A 25 2.75 -9.01 -8.26
CA GLU A 25 2.01 -8.44 -9.40
C GLU A 25 2.13 -6.92 -9.45
N TYR A 26 1.98 -6.26 -8.31
CA TYR A 26 2.15 -4.82 -8.19
C TYR A 26 3.50 -4.36 -8.75
N PHE A 27 4.61 -4.96 -8.28
CA PHE A 27 5.94 -4.57 -8.74
C PHE A 27 6.23 -4.97 -10.19
N ARG A 28 5.67 -6.08 -10.69
CA ARG A 28 5.74 -6.41 -12.13
C ARG A 28 5.06 -5.33 -12.97
N MET A 29 3.87 -4.89 -12.57
CA MET A 29 3.15 -3.80 -13.24
C MET A 29 3.94 -2.49 -13.16
N ALA A 30 4.42 -2.10 -11.97
CA ALA A 30 5.19 -0.87 -11.80
C ALA A 30 6.49 -0.86 -12.64
N ALA A 31 7.10 -2.02 -12.87
CA ALA A 31 8.28 -2.15 -13.74
C ALA A 31 7.94 -2.02 -15.24
N LEU A 32 6.75 -2.44 -15.67
CA LEU A 32 6.27 -2.27 -17.06
C LEU A 32 5.85 -0.84 -17.37
N PHE A 33 5.43 -0.09 -16.34
CA PHE A 33 5.00 1.30 -16.45
C PHE A 33 5.85 2.17 -15.51
N PRO A 34 7.17 2.29 -15.77
CA PRO A 34 8.03 3.08 -14.91
C PRO A 34 7.57 4.54 -14.92
N PRO A 35 7.66 5.27 -13.79
CA PRO A 35 7.49 6.71 -13.82
C PRO A 35 8.57 7.29 -14.73
N ALA A 36 8.19 7.82 -15.90
CA ALA A 36 9.17 8.27 -16.87
C ALA A 36 9.96 9.47 -16.29
N GLY A 37 11.29 9.38 -16.35
CA GLY A 37 12.19 10.36 -15.71
C GLY A 37 13.61 9.88 -15.44
N ALA A 38 13.95 8.62 -15.72
CA ALA A 38 15.34 8.14 -15.64
C ALA A 38 16.22 8.55 -16.85
N ALA A 39 15.67 9.23 -17.87
CA ALA A 39 16.44 9.71 -19.01
C ALA A 39 15.86 11.01 -19.56
N GLY A 40 16.68 12.07 -19.61
CA GLY A 40 16.32 13.43 -20.00
C GLY A 40 15.99 13.60 -21.48
N ALA A 41 14.82 13.10 -21.90
CA ALA A 41 14.19 13.44 -23.17
C ALA A 41 13.11 14.52 -22.95
N ASP A 42 12.94 15.41 -23.92
CA ASP A 42 11.83 16.39 -23.95
C ASP A 42 10.49 15.66 -23.81
N THR A 43 9.85 15.78 -22.64
CA THR A 43 8.55 15.16 -22.37
C THR A 43 7.44 15.99 -23.00
N THR A 44 6.55 15.32 -23.73
CA THR A 44 5.36 15.98 -24.30
C THR A 44 4.23 16.07 -23.28
N ALA A 45 3.26 16.97 -23.49
CA ALA A 45 2.08 17.07 -22.62
C ALA A 45 1.27 15.75 -22.52
N VAL A 46 1.30 14.92 -23.58
CA VAL A 46 0.68 13.59 -23.58
C VAL A 46 1.44 12.62 -22.67
N ASP A 47 2.77 12.67 -22.69
CA ASP A 47 3.59 11.88 -21.78
C ASP A 47 3.31 12.27 -20.32
N ASP A 48 3.11 13.56 -20.06
CA ASP A 48 2.80 14.08 -18.73
C ASP A 48 1.44 13.60 -18.23
N GLU A 49 0.43 13.59 -19.10
CA GLU A 49 -0.90 13.06 -18.77
C GLU A 49 -0.88 11.54 -18.55
N GLN A 50 -0.18 10.79 -19.40
CA GLN A 50 -0.02 9.34 -19.20
C GLN A 50 0.66 9.03 -17.87
N ARG A 51 1.73 9.76 -17.51
CA ARG A 51 2.41 9.60 -16.22
C ARG A 51 1.48 9.82 -15.04
N HIS A 52 0.67 10.88 -15.09
CA HIS A 52 -0.30 11.19 -14.05
C HIS A 52 -1.27 10.03 -13.83
N TRP A 53 -1.82 9.48 -14.90
CA TRP A 53 -2.74 8.36 -14.79
C TRP A 53 -2.06 7.09 -14.25
N VAL A 54 -0.84 6.78 -14.69
CA VAL A 54 -0.06 5.65 -14.17
C VAL A 54 0.17 5.79 -12.66
N ASP A 55 0.62 6.95 -12.20
CA ASP A 55 0.87 7.17 -10.77
C ASP A 55 -0.43 7.10 -9.95
N LEU A 56 -1.53 7.61 -10.50
CA LEU A 56 -2.84 7.49 -9.87
C LEU A 56 -3.29 6.03 -9.74
N PHE A 57 -3.12 5.21 -10.80
CA PHE A 57 -3.42 3.78 -10.76
C PHE A 57 -2.53 3.02 -9.78
N ARG A 58 -1.22 3.34 -9.75
CA ARG A 58 -0.29 2.75 -8.79
C ARG A 58 -0.69 3.07 -7.35
N ALA A 59 -0.99 4.33 -7.06
CA ALA A 59 -1.47 4.76 -5.74
C ALA A 59 -2.79 4.09 -5.33
N ALA A 60 -3.70 3.85 -6.29
CA ALA A 60 -4.94 3.09 -6.07
C ALA A 60 -4.65 1.63 -5.70
N LEU A 61 -3.74 0.98 -6.42
CA LEU A 61 -3.36 -0.40 -6.16
C LEU A 61 -2.64 -0.57 -4.82
N LEU A 62 -1.78 0.40 -4.43
CA LEU A 62 -1.10 0.40 -3.14
C LEU A 62 -2.05 0.42 -1.94
N ARG A 63 -3.28 0.93 -2.11
CA ARG A 63 -4.28 1.05 -1.05
C ARG A 63 -4.45 -0.27 -0.27
N LYS A 64 -4.47 -1.42 -0.97
CA LYS A 64 -4.68 -2.75 -0.36
C LYS A 64 -3.58 -3.16 0.63
N PHE A 65 -2.39 -2.55 0.53
CA PHE A 65 -1.26 -2.85 1.40
C PHE A 65 -1.09 -1.83 2.53
N ILE A 66 -1.67 -0.63 2.40
CA ILE A 66 -1.45 0.46 3.35
C ILE A 66 -2.67 0.75 4.23
N VAL A 67 -3.88 0.44 3.78
CA VAL A 67 -5.10 0.69 4.57
C VAL A 67 -5.27 -0.36 5.67
N ARG A 68 -5.58 0.10 6.88
CA ARG A 68 -5.63 -0.73 8.10
C ARG A 68 -6.55 -1.94 8.01
N ASP A 69 -7.72 -1.78 7.39
CA ASP A 69 -8.77 -2.80 7.37
C ASP A 69 -8.62 -3.80 6.21
N GLU A 70 -7.60 -3.59 5.36
CA GLU A 70 -7.30 -4.50 4.26
C GLU A 70 -6.65 -5.78 4.75
N HIS A 71 -7.04 -6.89 4.12
CA HIS A 71 -6.59 -8.22 4.52
C HIS A 71 -5.10 -8.47 4.27
N VAL A 72 -4.44 -7.69 3.43
CA VAL A 72 -2.99 -7.83 3.19
C VAL A 72 -2.24 -6.54 3.52
N SER A 73 -2.77 -5.75 4.46
CA SER A 73 -2.07 -4.57 4.95
C SER A 73 -0.71 -4.92 5.57
N LEU A 74 0.28 -4.06 5.40
CA LEU A 74 1.66 -4.28 5.87
C LEU A 74 1.71 -4.55 7.37
N LYS A 75 0.84 -3.91 8.17
CA LYS A 75 0.67 -4.22 9.59
C LYS A 75 0.32 -5.69 9.83
N LEU A 76 -0.64 -6.24 9.07
CA LEU A 76 -1.04 -7.64 9.21
C LEU A 76 0.01 -8.59 8.64
N VAL A 77 0.74 -8.18 7.61
CA VAL A 77 1.87 -8.94 7.05
C VAL A 77 3.02 -9.06 8.05
N VAL A 78 3.41 -7.95 8.70
CA VAL A 78 4.43 -7.97 9.78
C VAL A 78 4.01 -8.89 10.92
N ARG A 79 2.73 -8.79 11.34
CA ARG A 79 2.17 -9.70 12.34
C ARG A 79 2.24 -11.17 11.88
N ALA A 80 1.86 -11.44 10.64
CA ALA A 80 1.86 -12.79 10.08
C ALA A 80 3.29 -13.35 9.99
N LEU A 81 4.26 -12.55 9.54
CA LEU A 81 5.70 -12.90 9.52
C LEU A 81 6.18 -13.34 10.90
N ARG A 82 5.92 -12.52 11.94
CA ARG A 82 6.31 -12.84 13.32
C ARG A 82 5.70 -14.15 13.82
N ARG A 83 4.43 -14.41 13.47
CA ARG A 83 3.74 -15.64 13.90
C ARG A 83 4.16 -16.88 13.12
N CYS A 84 4.50 -16.72 11.84
CA CYS A 84 4.91 -17.82 10.98
C CYS A 84 6.41 -18.16 11.10
N ASN A 85 7.21 -17.28 11.70
CA ASN A 85 8.62 -17.50 12.03
C ASN A 85 8.80 -18.44 13.23
N VAL A 86 8.37 -19.70 13.08
CA VAL A 86 8.34 -20.70 14.17
C VAL A 86 9.76 -21.14 14.59
N SER A 87 10.73 -21.05 13.68
CA SER A 87 12.14 -21.35 13.98
C SER A 87 12.88 -20.25 14.73
N SER A 88 12.21 -19.13 15.05
CA SER A 88 12.84 -17.93 15.62
C SER A 88 14.05 -17.47 14.79
N ASP A 89 13.95 -17.54 13.47
CA ASP A 89 15.01 -17.10 12.57
C ASP A 89 15.22 -15.59 12.74
N ARG A 90 16.46 -15.20 13.05
CA ARG A 90 16.80 -13.80 13.33
C ARG A 90 16.61 -12.90 12.13
N ARG A 91 16.86 -13.37 10.90
CA ARG A 91 16.75 -12.55 9.69
C ARG A 91 15.29 -12.19 9.42
N LEU A 92 14.37 -13.13 9.63
CA LEU A 92 12.94 -12.86 9.52
C LEU A 92 12.44 -11.92 10.62
N ALA A 93 12.95 -12.04 11.84
CA ALA A 93 12.62 -11.12 12.94
C ALA A 93 13.13 -9.71 12.65
N ASP A 94 14.42 -9.56 12.31
CA ASP A 94 15.04 -8.28 11.98
C ASP A 94 14.36 -7.63 10.76
N GLY A 95 14.00 -8.44 9.75
CA GLY A 95 13.25 -8.00 8.58
C GLY A 95 11.85 -7.49 8.93
N ALA A 96 11.12 -8.18 9.81
CA ALA A 96 9.82 -7.73 10.30
C ALA A 96 9.91 -6.38 11.03
N ASP A 97 10.94 -6.20 11.86
CA ASP A 97 11.20 -4.95 12.58
C ASP A 97 11.58 -3.81 11.63
N GLU A 98 12.35 -4.10 10.59
CA GLU A 98 12.69 -3.13 9.55
C GLU A 98 11.45 -2.67 8.77
N ILE A 99 10.56 -3.58 8.38
CA ILE A 99 9.31 -3.24 7.70
C ILE A 99 8.44 -2.35 8.59
N GLU A 100 8.33 -2.66 9.90
CA GLU A 100 7.56 -1.84 10.84
C GLU A 100 8.15 -0.44 11.00
N ARG A 101 9.49 -0.29 10.97
CA ARG A 101 10.13 1.04 10.96
C ARG A 101 9.88 1.82 9.67
N LEU A 102 9.86 1.14 8.53
CA LEU A 102 9.61 1.77 7.23
C LEU A 102 8.15 2.18 7.05
N PHE A 103 7.21 1.41 7.61
CA PHE A 103 5.78 1.63 7.45
C PHE A 103 5.20 2.43 8.61
N THR A 104 5.20 3.76 8.46
CA THR A 104 4.74 4.66 9.53
C THR A 104 3.22 4.88 9.49
N PRO A 105 2.57 5.20 10.63
CA PRO A 105 1.14 5.51 10.67
C PRO A 105 0.71 6.62 9.71
N GLU A 106 1.59 7.58 9.42
CA GLU A 106 1.35 8.70 8.50
C GLU A 106 1.15 8.24 7.05
N MET A 107 1.74 7.10 6.67
CA MET A 107 1.56 6.48 5.35
C MET A 107 0.19 5.80 5.21
N VAL A 108 -0.42 5.38 6.32
CA VAL A 108 -1.78 4.82 6.36
C VAL A 108 -2.82 5.94 6.26
N GLN A 109 -2.54 7.09 6.86
CA GLN A 109 -3.49 8.18 7.05
C GLN A 109 -3.35 9.32 6.03
N GLY A 110 -2.35 9.27 5.16
CA GLY A 110 -2.06 10.32 4.17
C GLY A 110 -1.76 11.66 4.85
N ARG A 111 -0.53 11.83 5.35
CA ARG A 111 0.02 13.07 5.97
C ARG A 111 -1.05 14.08 6.46
N GLN A 112 -1.63 13.81 7.62
CA GLN A 112 -2.23 14.85 8.46
C GLN A 112 -1.25 15.13 9.60
N HIS A 113 -0.48 16.20 9.50
CA HIS A 113 0.21 16.77 10.65
C HIS A 113 -0.23 18.22 10.81
N ALA A 114 -1.09 18.45 11.79
CA ALA A 114 -1.03 19.57 12.73
C ALA A 114 -2.18 19.44 13.75
N ALA A 115 -2.06 18.53 14.73
CA ALA A 115 -2.64 18.72 16.07
C ALA A 115 -2.21 17.57 16.98
N SER A 116 -1.59 17.92 18.10
CA SER A 116 -1.33 17.04 19.24
C SER A 116 -2.64 16.76 19.97
N GLU A 117 -3.48 15.89 19.43
CA GLU A 117 -4.65 15.31 20.11
C GLU A 117 -5.09 14.04 19.33
N PRO A 118 -5.79 13.07 19.95
CA PRO A 118 -6.29 11.89 19.26
C PRO A 118 -7.46 12.30 18.36
N VAL A 119 -7.16 12.97 17.24
CA VAL A 119 -8.14 13.31 16.22
C VAL A 119 -8.62 11.98 15.63
N ALA A 120 -9.92 11.72 15.75
CA ALA A 120 -10.58 10.63 15.04
C ALA A 120 -10.10 10.65 13.58
N ALA A 121 -9.57 9.52 13.09
CA ALA A 121 -8.95 9.42 11.78
C ALA A 121 -9.83 10.11 10.72
N GLY A 122 -9.38 11.28 10.24
CA GLY A 122 -10.09 11.98 9.19
C GLY A 122 -10.18 11.10 7.93
N PRO A 123 -11.21 11.27 7.09
CA PRO A 123 -11.38 10.46 5.88
C PRO A 123 -10.12 10.51 5.00
N ASP A 124 -9.69 9.35 4.49
CA ASP A 124 -8.57 9.24 3.55
C ASP A 124 -8.90 10.07 2.29
N ARG A 125 -8.18 11.18 2.11
CA ARG A 125 -8.44 12.15 1.03
C ARG A 125 -8.35 11.51 -0.35
N PHE A 126 -7.48 10.53 -0.52
CA PHE A 126 -7.36 9.82 -1.79
C PHE A 126 -8.50 8.81 -1.99
N GLU A 127 -9.08 8.29 -0.91
CA GLU A 127 -10.27 7.44 -1.00
C GLU A 127 -11.48 8.21 -1.55
N ASP A 128 -11.63 9.49 -1.17
CA ASP A 128 -12.64 10.37 -1.74
C ASP A 128 -12.43 10.59 -3.25
N VAL A 129 -11.19 10.68 -3.72
CA VAL A 129 -10.87 10.74 -5.17
C VAL A 129 -11.22 9.42 -5.85
N LEU A 130 -10.75 8.30 -5.28
CA LEU A 130 -10.92 6.97 -5.87
C LEU A 130 -12.39 6.59 -6.02
N TYR A 131 -13.19 6.72 -4.96
CA TYR A 131 -14.59 6.31 -5.00
C TYR A 131 -15.53 7.41 -5.49
N GLY A 132 -15.22 8.69 -5.25
CA GLY A 132 -16.04 9.80 -5.71
C GLY A 132 -15.88 10.11 -7.20
N ARG A 133 -14.66 10.00 -7.74
CA ARG A 133 -14.37 10.44 -9.12
C ARG A 133 -14.07 9.30 -10.09
N LEU A 134 -13.47 8.21 -9.63
CA LEU A 134 -12.90 7.20 -10.54
C LEU A 134 -13.69 5.89 -10.61
N LEU A 135 -14.23 5.42 -9.48
CA LEU A 135 -14.87 4.10 -9.41
C LEU A 135 -16.39 4.16 -9.26
N HIS A 136 -16.89 4.69 -8.14
CA HIS A 136 -18.30 4.51 -7.73
C HIS A 136 -19.19 5.72 -7.97
N GLY A 137 -18.63 6.89 -8.26
CA GLY A 137 -19.40 8.12 -8.44
C GLY A 137 -20.15 8.55 -7.18
N ASP A 138 -19.62 8.25 -5.99
CA ASP A 138 -20.19 8.68 -4.71
C ASP A 138 -20.22 10.21 -4.66
N ALA A 139 -21.43 10.79 -4.63
CA ALA A 139 -21.64 12.23 -4.75
C ALA A 139 -21.01 13.03 -3.60
N ASP A 140 -21.11 12.52 -2.37
CA ASP A 140 -20.52 13.19 -1.21
C ASP A 140 -18.99 13.18 -1.30
N ARG A 141 -18.42 12.04 -1.70
CA ARG A 141 -16.97 11.90 -1.96
C ARG A 141 -16.52 12.74 -3.15
N PHE A 142 -17.33 12.87 -4.19
CA PHE A 142 -17.07 13.71 -5.36
C PHE A 142 -16.93 15.18 -4.95
N HIS A 143 -17.86 15.68 -4.12
CA HIS A 143 -17.82 17.05 -3.61
C HIS A 143 -16.63 17.29 -2.67
N ARG A 144 -16.34 16.37 -1.74
CA ARG A 144 -15.18 16.47 -0.84
C ARG A 144 -13.83 16.41 -1.58
N SER A 145 -13.78 15.68 -2.69
CA SER A 145 -12.61 15.61 -3.56
C SER A 145 -12.55 16.75 -4.60
N GLY A 146 -13.35 17.81 -4.46
CA GLY A 146 -13.33 18.99 -5.36
C GLY A 146 -11.94 19.57 -5.62
N TRP A 147 -11.08 19.52 -4.61
CA TRP A 147 -9.68 19.96 -4.70
C TRP A 147 -8.83 19.14 -5.69
N ALA A 148 -9.23 17.92 -6.04
CA ALA A 148 -8.50 17.06 -6.97
C ALA A 148 -8.60 17.52 -8.43
N GLY A 149 -9.42 18.54 -8.73
CA GLY A 149 -9.34 19.27 -10.00
C GLY A 149 -8.05 20.09 -10.14
N ASP A 150 -7.35 20.38 -9.04
CA ASP A 150 -6.01 20.94 -9.04
C ASP A 150 -4.98 19.81 -9.12
N ARG A 151 -4.28 19.75 -10.26
CA ARG A 151 -3.31 18.70 -10.56
C ARG A 151 -2.13 18.68 -9.58
N GLY A 152 -1.59 19.83 -9.19
CA GLY A 152 -0.46 19.90 -8.27
C GLY A 152 -0.83 19.40 -6.87
N ARG A 153 -2.06 19.71 -6.42
CA ARG A 153 -2.58 19.17 -5.15
C ARG A 153 -2.81 17.66 -5.19
N LEU A 154 -3.29 17.14 -6.31
CA LEU A 154 -3.45 15.70 -6.51
C LEU A 154 -2.11 14.98 -6.53
N GLU A 155 -1.13 15.46 -7.29
CA GLU A 155 0.22 14.90 -7.34
C GLU A 155 0.89 14.89 -5.96
N ALA A 156 0.76 15.97 -5.18
CA ALA A 156 1.28 16.01 -3.81
C ALA A 156 0.61 14.96 -2.89
N ALA A 157 -0.68 14.69 -3.07
CA ALA A 157 -1.39 13.66 -2.33
C ALA A 157 -0.97 12.23 -2.75
N LEU A 158 -0.63 12.02 -4.03
CA LEU A 158 -0.11 10.75 -4.54
C LEU A 158 1.32 10.48 -4.04
N ALA A 159 2.18 11.50 -4.04
CA ALA A 159 3.59 11.37 -3.67
C ALA A 159 3.80 10.71 -2.28
N GLY A 160 2.95 11.05 -1.31
CA GLY A 160 3.01 10.46 0.04
C GLY A 160 2.72 8.96 0.09
N ARG A 161 2.07 8.38 -0.94
CA ARG A 161 1.77 6.94 -1.01
C ARG A 161 2.96 6.12 -1.51
N PHE A 162 3.84 6.72 -2.31
CA PHE A 162 5.01 6.02 -2.85
C PHE A 162 6.09 5.78 -1.79
N GLU A 163 6.08 6.50 -0.68
CA GLU A 163 6.93 6.17 0.48
C GLU A 163 6.64 4.76 1.01
N ALA A 164 5.40 4.28 0.90
CA ALA A 164 5.02 2.93 1.28
C ALA A 164 5.50 1.85 0.30
N GLU A 165 5.88 2.19 -0.94
CA GLU A 165 6.46 1.21 -1.88
C GLU A 165 7.77 0.63 -1.35
N ARG A 166 8.58 1.44 -0.65
CA ARG A 166 9.82 0.96 -0.05
C ARG A 166 9.55 -0.09 1.03
N ALA A 167 8.59 0.19 1.90
CA ALA A 167 8.16 -0.77 2.93
C ALA A 167 7.56 -2.04 2.30
N LEU A 168 6.77 -1.88 1.23
CA LEU A 168 6.17 -2.98 0.48
C LEU A 168 7.22 -3.86 -0.21
N SER A 169 8.23 -3.25 -0.84
CA SER A 169 9.34 -3.96 -1.48
C SER A 169 10.10 -4.78 -0.46
N ARG A 170 10.43 -4.15 0.68
CA ARG A 170 11.14 -4.84 1.75
C ARG A 170 10.34 -5.99 2.33
N ALA A 171 9.03 -5.80 2.53
CA ALA A 171 8.14 -6.86 2.98
C ALA A 171 8.08 -8.02 2.00
N LEU A 172 7.99 -7.74 0.70
CA LEU A 172 7.98 -8.78 -0.33
C LEU A 172 9.29 -9.57 -0.36
N GLU A 173 10.44 -8.92 -0.23
CA GLU A 173 11.74 -9.59 -0.14
C GLU A 173 11.81 -10.56 1.05
N VAL A 174 11.43 -10.09 2.24
CA VAL A 174 11.49 -10.90 3.47
C VAL A 174 10.53 -12.09 3.38
N VAL A 175 9.32 -11.88 2.86
CA VAL A 175 8.34 -12.96 2.67
C VAL A 175 8.84 -14.00 1.67
N ARG A 176 9.38 -13.56 0.52
CA ARG A 176 9.97 -14.46 -0.49
C ARG A 176 11.13 -15.27 0.05
N ASP A 177 12.06 -14.64 0.75
CA ASP A 177 13.21 -15.33 1.35
C ASP A 177 12.74 -16.35 2.40
N GLY A 178 11.75 -15.98 3.22
CA GLY A 178 11.13 -16.87 4.20
C GLY A 178 10.48 -18.12 3.58
N PHE A 179 9.75 -17.96 2.47
CA PHE A 179 9.16 -19.08 1.73
C PHE A 179 10.23 -19.91 1.03
N ALA A 180 11.16 -19.29 0.31
CA ALA A 180 12.21 -19.98 -0.44
C ALA A 180 13.11 -20.84 0.45
N ARG A 181 13.31 -20.43 1.71
CA ARG A 181 14.09 -21.17 2.72
C ARG A 181 13.26 -22.12 3.58
N GLY A 182 11.95 -22.18 3.40
CA GLY A 182 11.05 -23.02 4.21
C GLY A 182 10.97 -22.62 5.69
N LEU A 183 11.20 -21.34 6.00
CA LEU A 183 11.22 -20.80 7.36
C LEU A 183 9.84 -20.38 7.86
N LEU A 184 8.89 -20.16 6.95
CA LEU A 184 7.52 -19.77 7.27
C LEU A 184 6.62 -21.00 7.37
N ARG A 185 5.93 -21.17 8.51
CA ARG A 185 4.99 -22.27 8.75
C ARG A 185 3.69 -21.76 9.37
N PRO A 186 2.58 -22.50 9.27
CA PRO A 186 1.37 -22.13 9.99
C PRO A 186 1.68 -22.02 11.49
N PRO A 187 1.24 -20.95 12.18
CA PRO A 187 1.39 -20.86 13.62
C PRO A 187 0.62 -22.01 14.28
N GLY A 188 1.25 -22.65 15.27
CA GLY A 188 0.63 -23.66 16.13
C GLY A 188 -0.45 -23.08 17.05
#